data_AF-A0A4R3JEP0-F1
#
_entry.id   AF-A0A4R3JEP0-F1
#
_cell.length_a   1.000
_cell.length_b   1.000
_cell.length_c   1.000
_cell.angle_alpha   90.00
_cell.angle_beta   90.00
_cell.angle_gamma   90.00
#
_symmetry.space_group_name_H-M   'P 1'
#
loop_
_entity.id
_entity.type
_entity.pdbx_description
1 polymer ?
#
loop_
_entity_poly.entity_id
_entity_poly.type
_entity_poly.pdbx_seq_one_letter_code
_entity_poly.pdbx_strand_id
1 'polypeptide(L)'
;MTAAVKRKTSLTLDADALEDARRLGVNVSAVADEALRRAVAEARQRKWLEENTATFAAQANWHEEHGHPLADIMATPAGATWNR
;
A
#
# COMPACT_ATOMS: atom_id res chain seq x y z
N MET A 1 0.33 -8.47 -21.86
CA MET A 1 0.40 -8.59 -20.39
C MET A 1 0.92 -9.97 -20.07
N THR A 2 2.15 -10.09 -19.57
CA THR A 2 2.72 -11.39 -19.19
C THR A 2 2.04 -11.88 -17.92
N ALA A 3 1.43 -13.07 -17.98
CA ALA A 3 0.87 -13.70 -16.80
C ALA A 3 1.99 -13.90 -15.77
N ALA A 4 1.77 -13.43 -14.54
CA ALA A 4 2.74 -13.58 -13.47
C ALA A 4 3.05 -15.08 -13.26
N VAL A 5 4.34 -15.43 -13.28
CA VAL A 5 4.79 -16.81 -13.08
C VAL A 5 4.46 -17.23 -11.65
N LYS A 6 3.49 -18.13 -11.50
CA LYS A 6 3.12 -18.71 -10.20
C LYS A 6 4.13 -19.79 -9.83
N ARG A 7 4.63 -19.75 -8.60
CA ARG A 7 5.50 -20.79 -8.04
C ARG A 7 4.69 -21.64 -7.06
N LYS A 8 4.81 -22.97 -7.16
CA LYS A 8 4.22 -23.87 -6.17
C LYS A 8 4.96 -23.72 -4.84
N THR A 9 4.21 -23.52 -3.77
CA THR A 9 4.72 -23.42 -2.39
C THR A 9 3.81 -24.27 -1.51
N SER A 10 4.40 -24.99 -0.55
CA SER A 10 3.66 -25.73 0.48
C SER A 10 3.45 -24.83 1.69
N LEU A 11 2.25 -24.84 2.25
CA LEU A 11 1.86 -24.08 3.44
C LEU A 11 1.00 -24.96 4.35
N THR A 12 1.10 -24.74 5.65
CA THR A 12 0.26 -25.40 6.66
C THR A 12 -0.88 -24.46 7.01
N LEU A 13 -2.12 -24.96 6.90
CA LEU A 13 -3.35 -24.24 7.24
C LEU A 13 -4.17 -25.08 8.21
N ASP A 14 -5.15 -24.45 8.82
CA ASP A 14 -6.12 -25.12 9.68
C ASP A 14 -6.87 -26.23 8.91
N ALA A 15 -6.98 -27.40 9.54
CA ALA A 15 -7.52 -28.60 8.90
C ALA A 15 -9.03 -28.48 8.67
N ASP A 16 -9.77 -27.94 9.64
CA ASP A 16 -11.22 -27.77 9.54
C ASP A 16 -11.57 -26.76 8.46
N ALA A 17 -10.81 -25.65 8.38
CA ALA A 17 -10.97 -24.67 7.31
C ALA A 17 -10.70 -25.24 5.91
N LEU A 18 -9.75 -26.17 5.75
CA LEU A 18 -9.48 -26.83 4.47
C LEU A 18 -10.60 -27.80 4.07
N GLU A 19 -11.13 -28.56 5.03
CA GLU A 19 -12.28 -29.44 4.80
C GLU A 19 -13.54 -28.64 4.45
N ASP A 20 -13.78 -27.52 5.15
CA ASP A 20 -14.88 -26.61 4.82
C ASP A 20 -14.72 -25.98 3.45
N ALA A 21 -13.51 -25.52 3.11
CA ALA A 21 -13.23 -24.98 1.78
C ALA A 21 -13.50 -26.03 0.69
N ARG A 22 -13.12 -27.29 0.92
CA ARG A 22 -13.41 -28.40 0.01
C ARG A 22 -14.91 -28.65 -0.12
N ARG A 23 -15.63 -28.71 1.00
CA ARG A 23 -17.09 -28.93 1.06
C ARG A 23 -17.87 -27.82 0.34
N LEU A 24 -17.38 -26.59 0.43
CA LEU A 24 -18.02 -25.40 -0.14
C LEU A 24 -17.50 -25.03 -1.54
N GLY A 25 -16.53 -25.77 -2.09
CA GLY A 25 -15.96 -25.48 -3.41
C GLY A 25 -15.09 -24.22 -3.46
N VAL A 26 -14.53 -23.79 -2.33
CA VAL A 26 -13.66 -22.61 -2.24
C VAL A 26 -12.26 -22.94 -2.80
N ASN A 27 -11.77 -22.09 -3.70
CA ASN A 27 -10.42 -22.23 -4.24
C ASN A 27 -9.37 -21.67 -3.27
N VAL A 28 -8.85 -22.54 -2.40
CA VAL A 28 -7.84 -22.20 -1.38
C VAL A 28 -6.63 -21.48 -1.97
N SER A 29 -6.11 -21.95 -3.11
CA SER A 29 -4.94 -21.33 -3.74
C SER A 29 -5.20 -19.91 -4.23
N ALA A 30 -6.39 -19.62 -4.76
CA ALA A 30 -6.77 -18.28 -5.18
C ALA A 30 -6.93 -17.32 -3.98
N VAL A 31 -7.57 -17.80 -2.91
CA VAL A 31 -7.74 -17.03 -1.68
C VAL A 31 -6.38 -16.72 -1.03
N ALA A 32 -5.51 -17.73 -0.91
CA ALA A 32 -4.18 -17.57 -0.35
C ALA A 32 -3.31 -16.60 -1.16
N ASP A 33 -3.36 -16.67 -2.50
CA ASP A 33 -2.62 -15.77 -3.38
C ASP A 33 -3.07 -14.31 -3.22
N GLU A 34 -4.38 -14.06 -3.19
CA GLU A 34 -4.91 -12.71 -3.00
C GLU A 34 -4.56 -12.15 -1.61
N ALA A 35 -4.78 -12.95 -0.56
CA ALA A 35 -4.45 -12.56 0.80
C ALA A 35 -2.96 -12.22 0.96
N LEU A 36 -2.08 -13.05 0.37
CA LEU A 36 -0.64 -12.82 0.39
C LEU A 36 -0.26 -11.55 -0.38
N ARG A 37 -0.81 -11.33 -1.59
CA ARG A 37 -0.54 -10.12 -2.37
C ARG A 37 -0.93 -8.86 -1.61
N ARG A 38 -2.10 -8.87 -0.97
CA ARG A 38 -2.57 -7.75 -0.14
C ARG A 38 -1.63 -7.50 1.04
N ALA A 39 -1.31 -8.54 1.82
CA ALA A 39 -0.42 -8.43 2.98
C ALA A 39 0.97 -7.90 2.59
N VAL A 40 1.52 -8.35 1.45
CA VAL A 40 2.81 -7.87 0.94
C VAL A 40 2.74 -6.41 0.51
N ALA A 41 1.66 -6.00 -0.17
CA ALA A 41 1.47 -4.60 -0.58
C ALA A 41 1.41 -3.67 0.64
N GLU A 42 0.62 -4.03 1.65
CA GLU A 42 0.52 -3.28 2.91
C GLU A 42 1.87 -3.21 3.64
N ALA A 43 2.61 -4.32 3.70
CA ALA A 43 3.93 -4.34 4.33
C ALA A 43 4.94 -3.44 3.60
N ARG A 44 4.91 -3.44 2.27
CA ARG A 44 5.74 -2.54 1.45
C ARG A 44 5.38 -1.08 1.68
N GLN A 45 4.10 -0.76 1.72
CA GLN A 45 3.62 0.60 1.99
C GLN A 45 4.10 1.09 3.36
N ARG A 46 3.94 0.27 4.42
CA ARG A 46 4.41 0.63 5.76
C ARG A 46 5.91 0.90 5.77
N LYS A 47 6.70 -0.02 5.19
CA LYS A 47 8.15 0.13 5.12
C LYS A 47 8.56 1.40 4.36
N TRP A 48 7.90 1.69 3.25
CA TRP A 48 8.18 2.90 2.48
C TRP A 48 7.84 4.17 3.29
N LEU A 49 6.72 4.20 4.01
CA LEU A 49 6.37 5.33 4.88
C LEU A 49 7.42 5.53 5.97
N GLU A 50 7.86 4.47 6.63
CA GLU A 50 8.92 4.52 7.66
C GLU A 50 10.22 5.08 7.07
N GLU A 51 10.66 4.57 5.92
CA GLU A 51 11.88 5.02 5.25
C GLU A 51 11.82 6.49 4.81
N ASN A 52 10.64 6.99 4.44
CA ASN A 52 10.46 8.35 3.91
C ASN A 52 9.94 9.34 4.95
N THR A 53 9.74 8.92 6.21
CA THR A 53 9.21 9.79 7.27
C THR A 53 10.08 11.03 7.46
N ALA A 54 11.41 10.87 7.48
CA ALA A 54 12.34 11.99 7.61
C ALA A 54 12.29 12.94 6.41
N THR A 55 12.14 12.40 5.18
CA THR A 55 12.03 13.20 3.96
C THR A 55 10.75 14.02 3.94
N PHE A 56 9.62 13.44 4.34
CA PHE A 56 8.36 14.19 4.44
C PHE A 56 8.43 15.28 5.51
N ALA A 57 9.05 14.99 6.65
CA ALA A 57 9.26 16.00 7.69
C ALA A 57 10.15 17.16 7.20
N ALA A 58 11.24 16.84 6.49
CA ALA A 58 12.12 17.85 5.90
C ALA A 58 11.40 18.70 4.84
N GLN A 59 10.58 18.08 3.99
CA GLN A 59 9.80 18.78 2.98
C GLN A 59 8.73 19.68 3.62
N ALA A 60 8.05 19.21 4.67
CA ALA A 60 7.09 20.01 5.42
C ALA A 60 7.76 21.24 6.06
N ASN A 61 8.90 21.06 6.72
CA ASN A 61 9.66 22.17 7.30
C ASN A 61 10.10 23.18 6.22
N TRP A 62 10.57 22.69 5.07
CA TRP A 62 10.95 23.56 3.96
C TRP A 62 9.76 24.41 3.47
N HIS A 63 8.58 23.82 3.33
CA HIS A 63 7.36 24.55 2.95
C HIS A 63 6.88 25.53 4.02
N GLU A 64 7.06 25.22 5.31
CA GLU A 64 6.75 26.18 6.39
C GLU A 64 7.66 27.41 6.34
N GLU A 65 8.92 27.24 5.93
CA GLU A 65 9.90 28.33 5.81
C GLU A 65 9.76 29.13 4.51
N HIS A 66 9.41 28.48 3.39
CA HIS A 66 9.47 29.09 2.05
C HIS A 66 8.11 29.28 1.38
N GLY A 67 7.04 28.74 1.96
CA GLY A 67 5.74 28.62 1.30
C GLY A 67 5.72 27.53 0.21
N HIS A 68 4.57 27.40 -0.46
CA HIS A 68 4.44 26.47 -1.57
C HIS A 68 4.88 27.13 -2.89
N PRO A 69 5.82 26.55 -3.66
CA PRO A 69 6.41 27.22 -4.84
C PRO A 69 5.42 27.61 -5.94
N LEU A 70 4.26 26.93 -5.98
CA LEU A 70 3.23 27.16 -6.98
C LEU A 70 2.00 27.90 -6.42
N ALA A 71 2.04 28.41 -5.18
CA ALA A 71 0.88 28.99 -4.53
C ALA A 71 0.19 30.08 -5.37
N ASP A 72 0.96 30.94 -6.04
CA ASP A 72 0.46 32.05 -6.85
C ASP A 72 -0.31 31.63 -8.11
N ILE A 73 -0.08 30.42 -8.60
CA ILE A 73 -0.71 29.91 -9.83
C ILE A 73 -1.68 28.76 -9.57
N MET A 74 -1.87 28.37 -8.30
CA MET A 74 -2.83 27.35 -7.92
C MET A 74 -4.26 27.88 -8.10
N ALA A 75 -5.00 27.29 -9.05
CA ALA A 75 -6.40 27.63 -9.29
C ALA A 75 -7.39 27.02 -8.26
N THR A 76 -6.87 26.29 -7.25
CA THR A 76 -7.69 25.69 -6.19
C THR A 76 -7.69 26.59 -4.94
N PRO A 77 -8.75 26.54 -4.11
CA PRO A 77 -8.79 27.28 -2.84
C PRO A 77 -7.62 26.96 -1.89
N ALA A 78 -6.95 25.82 -2.08
CA ALA A 78 -5.77 25.42 -1.32
C ALA A 78 -4.55 26.31 -1.61
N GLY A 79 -4.49 27.07 -2.70
CA GLY A 79 -3.39 28.02 -2.93
C GLY A 79 -3.26 29.05 -1.80
N ALA A 80 -4.40 29.52 -1.29
CA ALA A 80 -4.45 30.48 -0.20
C ALA A 80 -3.97 29.91 1.15
N THR A 81 -3.98 28.59 1.36
CA THR A 81 -3.49 27.98 2.61
C THR A 81 -1.97 27.91 2.69
N TRP A 82 -1.27 28.20 1.60
CA TRP A 82 0.19 28.22 1.52
C TRP A 82 0.79 29.64 1.54
N ASN A 83 -0.06 30.67 1.40
CA ASN A 83 0.32 32.07 1.53
C ASN A 83 0.21 32.45 3.01
N ARG A 84 1.31 32.35 3.75
CA ARG A 84 1.41 32.84 5.13
C ARG A 84 1.99 34.25 5.15
#